data_AF-A0AAD5G6T9-F1
#
_entry.id   AF-A0AAD5G6T9-F1
#
_cell.length_a   1.000
_cell.length_b   1.000
_cell.length_c   1.000
_cell.angle_alpha   90.00
_cell.angle_beta   90.00
_cell.angle_gamma   90.00
#
_symmetry.space_group_name_H-M   'P 1'
#
loop_
_entity.id
_entity.type
_entity.pdbx_description
1 polymer ?
#
loop_
_entity_poly.entity_id
_entity_poly.type
_entity_poly.pdbx_seq_one_letter_code
_entity_poly.pdbx_strand_id
1 'polypeptide(L)'
;MQLTFNSMFLGSVDKLIETVTDSFPELGIQESDCSEMSWIESVLFFDGYPKGASSDVLVDRGHKAKSYFNAKSDYVQEPIPEEKLEDIWKWCLEGDNPVLIMEPHGGKMDEIDETSIPYPHRKWNLYSIQYFEQWQDDNTESSKKRISQNDNANNTSYLNALEWGSKYFGDNFRRLALVKGVVDPDSFFFYEQSIPRAYE
;
A
#
# COMPACT_ATOMS: atom_id res chain seq x y z
N MET A 1 -7.14 19.07 7.06
CA MET A 1 -6.65 17.72 7.40
C MET A 1 -7.78 16.95 8.04
N GLN A 2 -7.98 15.72 7.59
CA GLN A 2 -9.00 14.80 8.06
C GLN A 2 -8.28 13.55 8.55
N LEU A 3 -8.65 13.06 9.74
CA LEU A 3 -8.19 11.79 10.28
C LEU A 3 -9.37 10.83 10.29
N THR A 4 -9.16 9.64 9.73
CA THR A 4 -10.23 8.64 9.59
C THR A 4 -9.69 7.27 9.98
N PHE A 5 -10.43 6.55 10.82
CA PHE A 5 -10.17 5.16 11.17
C PHE A 5 -11.24 4.28 10.52
N ASN A 6 -10.98 3.85 9.29
CA ASN A 6 -11.87 2.91 8.59
C ASN A 6 -11.51 1.48 8.96
N SER A 7 -12.52 0.64 9.19
CA SER A 7 -12.30 -0.78 9.52
C SER A 7 -13.35 -1.68 8.87
N MET A 8 -12.99 -2.94 8.73
CA MET A 8 -13.91 -4.02 8.37
C MET A 8 -13.78 -5.11 9.43
N PHE A 9 -14.90 -5.49 10.03
CA PHE A 9 -14.94 -6.55 11.03
C PHE A 9 -15.82 -7.69 10.54
N LEU A 10 -15.28 -8.91 10.54
CA LEU A 10 -15.98 -10.11 10.09
C LEU A 10 -16.81 -10.69 11.25
N GLY A 11 -17.85 -9.98 11.64
CA GLY A 11 -18.74 -10.34 12.75
C GLY A 11 -19.85 -9.32 12.94
N SER A 12 -20.59 -9.46 14.04
CA SER A 12 -21.64 -8.49 14.40
C SER A 12 -21.07 -7.23 15.03
N VAL A 13 -21.85 -6.14 15.01
CA VAL A 13 -21.48 -4.86 15.64
C VAL A 13 -21.25 -5.00 17.15
N ASP A 14 -22.07 -5.79 17.85
CA ASP A 14 -21.87 -6.04 19.29
C ASP A 14 -20.46 -6.57 19.59
N LYS A 15 -20.00 -7.54 18.79
CA LYS A 15 -18.67 -8.14 18.95
C LYS A 15 -17.55 -7.18 18.54
N LEU A 16 -17.78 -6.33 17.54
CA LEU A 16 -16.84 -5.29 17.17
C LEU A 16 -16.63 -4.32 18.33
N ILE A 17 -17.72 -3.79 18.90
CA ILE A 17 -17.68 -2.83 20.00
C ILE A 17 -17.00 -3.44 21.22
N GLU A 18 -17.34 -4.68 21.58
CA GLU A 18 -16.68 -5.42 22.66
C GLU A 18 -15.17 -5.53 22.40
N THR A 19 -14.78 -6.01 21.22
CA THR A 19 -13.35 -6.22 20.87
C THR A 19 -12.55 -4.93 20.90
N VAL A 20 -13.08 -3.83 20.32
CA VAL A 20 -12.39 -2.54 20.27
C VAL A 20 -12.35 -1.90 21.65
N THR A 21 -13.42 -2.01 22.45
CA THR A 21 -13.42 -1.48 23.82
C THR A 21 -12.36 -2.18 24.69
N ASP A 22 -12.18 -3.49 24.49
CA ASP A 22 -11.21 -4.28 25.25
C ASP A 22 -9.76 -4.02 24.83
N SER A 23 -9.51 -3.80 23.52
CA SER A 23 -8.13 -3.76 22.96
C SER A 23 -7.66 -2.36 22.53
N PHE A 24 -8.58 -1.44 22.24
CA PHE A 24 -8.30 -0.09 21.78
C PHE A 24 -9.36 0.93 22.24
N PRO A 25 -9.57 1.08 23.56
CA PRO A 25 -10.63 1.93 24.12
C PRO A 25 -10.49 3.41 23.76
N GLU A 26 -9.28 3.89 23.45
CA GLU A 26 -8.99 5.27 23.09
C GLU A 26 -9.71 5.72 21.80
N LEU A 27 -10.08 4.78 20.93
CA LEU A 27 -10.85 5.09 19.72
C LEU A 27 -12.29 5.54 20.04
N GLY A 28 -12.85 5.08 21.17
CA GLY A 28 -14.16 5.53 21.66
C GLY A 28 -15.34 5.21 20.73
N ILE A 29 -15.28 4.10 19.99
CA ILE A 29 -16.30 3.72 18.99
C ILE A 29 -17.70 3.60 19.59
N GLN A 30 -18.70 4.08 18.87
CA GLN A 30 -20.12 3.96 19.22
C GLN A 30 -20.89 3.14 18.19
N GLU A 31 -22.05 2.62 18.58
CA GLU A 31 -22.93 1.89 17.65
C GLU A 31 -23.34 2.74 16.45
N SER A 32 -23.49 4.07 16.64
CA SER A 32 -23.79 5.02 15.56
C SER A 32 -22.70 5.15 14.51
N ASP A 33 -21.46 4.78 14.84
CA ASP A 33 -20.33 4.81 13.92
C ASP A 33 -20.26 3.52 13.09
N CYS A 34 -21.04 2.52 13.45
CA CYS A 34 -21.03 1.20 12.85
C CYS A 34 -22.13 1.03 11.80
N SER A 35 -21.90 0.15 10.83
CA SER A 35 -22.93 -0.26 9.87
C SER A 35 -22.74 -1.73 9.51
N GLU A 36 -23.70 -2.58 9.88
CA GLU A 36 -23.73 -3.96 9.41
C GLU A 36 -24.17 -4.01 7.95
N MET A 37 -23.45 -4.80 7.17
CA MET A 37 -23.70 -5.02 5.75
C MET A 37 -23.07 -6.34 5.31
N SER A 38 -23.44 -6.83 4.13
CA SER A 38 -22.75 -7.95 3.51
C SER A 38 -21.33 -7.58 3.09
N TRP A 39 -20.46 -8.58 2.89
CA TRP A 39 -19.09 -8.35 2.43
C TRP A 39 -19.02 -7.60 1.09
N ILE A 40 -19.94 -7.84 0.16
CA ILE A 40 -19.91 -7.14 -1.13
C ILE A 40 -20.32 -5.66 -1.00
N GLU A 41 -21.22 -5.35 -0.07
CA GLU A 41 -21.58 -3.96 0.25
C GLU A 41 -20.42 -3.23 0.93
N SER A 42 -19.58 -3.92 1.73
CA SER A 42 -18.40 -3.29 2.31
C SER A 42 -17.36 -2.92 1.24
N VAL A 43 -17.25 -3.69 0.15
CA VAL A 43 -16.41 -3.31 -1.01
C VAL A 43 -16.87 -1.97 -1.60
N LEU A 44 -18.19 -1.78 -1.76
CA LEU A 44 -18.76 -0.52 -2.24
C LEU A 44 -18.49 0.64 -1.27
N PHE A 45 -18.59 0.40 0.04
CA PHE A 45 -18.26 1.37 1.07
C PHE A 45 -16.81 1.87 0.96
N PHE A 46 -15.84 0.96 0.82
CA PHE A 46 -14.42 1.34 0.68
C PHE A 46 -14.08 2.02 -0.66
N ASP A 47 -14.82 1.76 -1.74
CA ASP A 47 -14.67 2.49 -3.02
C ASP A 47 -15.44 3.83 -3.02
N GLY A 48 -16.10 4.20 -1.91
CA GLY A 48 -16.77 5.49 -1.73
C GLY A 48 -18.16 5.59 -2.39
N TYR A 49 -18.77 4.47 -2.76
CA TYR A 49 -20.15 4.47 -3.28
C TYR A 49 -21.16 4.76 -2.16
N PRO A 50 -22.31 5.40 -2.49
CA PRO A 50 -23.35 5.64 -1.51
C PRO A 50 -23.95 4.31 -1.02
N LYS A 51 -24.39 4.30 0.25
CA LYS A 51 -25.08 3.15 0.84
C LYS A 51 -26.30 2.76 -0.01
N GLY A 52 -26.40 1.47 -0.33
CA GLY A 52 -27.48 0.92 -1.17
C GLY A 52 -27.23 1.00 -2.67
N ALA A 53 -26.03 1.40 -3.13
CA ALA A 53 -25.64 1.25 -4.53
C ALA A 53 -25.71 -0.22 -4.97
N SER A 54 -26.10 -0.46 -6.24
CA SER A 54 -26.05 -1.80 -6.82
C SER A 54 -24.59 -2.25 -6.98
N SER A 55 -24.31 -3.52 -6.70
CA SER A 55 -23.00 -4.14 -6.96
C SER A 55 -22.62 -4.16 -8.45
N ASP A 56 -23.57 -3.92 -9.36
CA ASP A 56 -23.31 -3.85 -10.80
C ASP A 56 -22.32 -2.73 -11.17
N VAL A 57 -22.18 -1.70 -10.33
CA VAL A 57 -21.18 -0.64 -10.56
C VAL A 57 -19.74 -1.18 -10.55
N LEU A 58 -19.48 -2.31 -9.87
CA LEU A 58 -18.16 -2.92 -9.78
C LEU A 58 -17.69 -3.55 -11.10
N VAL A 59 -18.61 -3.81 -12.04
CA VAL A 59 -18.24 -4.30 -13.38
C VAL A 59 -18.12 -3.19 -14.42
N ASP A 60 -18.44 -1.95 -14.06
CA ASP A 60 -18.25 -0.78 -14.93
C ASP A 60 -16.76 -0.43 -15.03
N ARG A 61 -16.26 -0.36 -16.28
CA ARG A 61 -14.88 0.01 -16.62
C ARG A 61 -14.78 1.38 -17.29
N GLY A 62 -15.81 2.21 -17.15
CA GLY A 62 -15.86 3.57 -17.70
C GLY A 62 -14.69 4.44 -17.26
N HIS A 63 -14.46 5.53 -18.01
CA HIS A 63 -13.38 6.47 -17.71
C HIS A 63 -13.67 7.26 -16.43
N LYS A 64 -13.01 6.90 -15.33
CA LYS A 64 -12.94 7.70 -14.11
C LYS A 64 -12.19 9.03 -14.39
N ALA A 65 -12.51 10.07 -13.61
CA ALA A 65 -11.79 11.34 -13.69
C ALA A 65 -10.28 11.11 -13.48
N LYS A 66 -9.44 11.80 -14.26
CA LYS A 66 -7.99 11.71 -14.11
C LYS A 66 -7.57 12.44 -12.84
N SER A 67 -6.76 11.77 -12.03
CA SER A 67 -6.01 12.38 -10.94
C SER A 67 -4.56 11.92 -11.07
N TYR A 68 -3.63 12.82 -10.81
CA TYR A 68 -2.19 12.55 -10.83
C TYR A 68 -1.69 12.42 -9.41
N PHE A 69 -0.72 11.54 -9.18
CA PHE A 69 -0.14 11.36 -7.87
C PHE A 69 1.31 10.89 -7.96
N ASN A 70 2.09 11.14 -6.90
CA ASN A 70 3.36 10.47 -6.66
C ASN A 70 3.28 9.79 -5.29
N ALA A 71 3.55 8.50 -5.25
CA ALA A 71 3.41 7.66 -4.07
C ALA A 71 4.71 6.97 -3.70
N LYS A 72 4.89 6.78 -2.40
CA LYS A 72 5.91 5.93 -1.80
C LYS A 72 5.29 5.16 -0.64
N SER A 73 6.01 4.14 -0.19
CA SER A 73 5.59 3.34 0.94
C SER A 73 6.79 2.81 1.70
N ASP A 74 6.57 2.52 2.98
CA ASP A 74 7.52 1.87 3.87
C ASP A 74 6.81 0.81 4.73
N TYR A 75 7.59 -0.05 5.40
CA TYR A 75 7.09 -0.99 6.40
C TYR A 75 7.64 -0.62 7.77
N VAL A 76 6.76 -0.55 8.76
CA VAL A 76 7.12 -0.16 10.12
C VAL A 76 7.23 -1.41 10.99
N GLN A 77 8.36 -1.57 11.67
CA GLN A 77 8.64 -2.73 12.53
C GLN A 77 8.64 -2.38 14.03
N GLU A 78 8.84 -1.10 14.36
CA GLU A 78 8.74 -0.56 15.71
C GLU A 78 7.84 0.69 15.68
N PRO A 79 7.03 0.94 16.72
CA PRO A 79 6.14 2.10 16.74
C PRO A 79 6.91 3.40 16.53
N ILE A 80 6.41 4.25 15.64
CA ILE A 80 6.99 5.58 15.40
C ILE A 80 6.88 6.40 16.69
N PRO A 81 7.99 6.97 17.21
CA PRO A 81 7.96 7.81 18.41
C PRO A 81 7.03 9.02 18.24
N GLU A 82 6.38 9.45 19.32
CA GLU A 82 5.43 10.58 19.30
C GLU A 82 6.04 11.85 18.69
N GLU A 83 7.29 12.18 19.04
CA GLU A 83 8.02 13.31 18.46
C GLU A 83 8.15 13.27 16.93
N LYS A 84 8.18 12.06 16.34
CA LYS A 84 8.24 11.86 14.88
C LYS A 84 6.85 11.87 14.24
N LEU A 85 5.82 11.48 14.99
CA LEU A 85 4.43 11.65 14.55
C LEU A 85 4.08 13.13 14.41
N GLU A 86 4.60 14.01 15.28
CA GLU A 86 4.44 15.46 15.11
C GLU A 86 5.05 16.00 13.80
N ASP A 87 6.19 15.46 13.37
CA ASP A 87 6.82 15.85 12.11
C ASP A 87 6.01 15.37 10.90
N ILE A 88 5.46 14.15 10.96
CA ILE A 88 4.52 13.63 9.96
C ILE A 88 3.26 14.50 9.90
N TRP A 89 2.76 14.92 11.06
CA TRP A 89 1.59 15.78 11.17
C TRP A 89 1.81 17.15 10.53
N LYS A 90 2.97 17.77 10.76
CA LYS A 90 3.37 19.02 10.09
C LYS A 90 3.39 18.84 8.57
N TRP A 91 3.97 17.75 8.06
CA TRP A 91 3.96 17.45 6.64
C TRP A 91 2.54 17.34 6.06
N CYS A 92 1.63 16.65 6.77
CA CYS A 92 0.22 16.55 6.37
C CYS A 92 -0.52 17.90 6.36
N LEU A 93 -0.09 18.87 7.16
CA LEU A 93 -0.69 20.21 7.23
C LEU A 93 -0.13 21.18 6.18
N GLU A 94 1.14 21.01 5.80
CA GLU A 94 1.86 21.90 4.90
C GLU A 94 1.81 21.46 3.42
N GLY A 95 1.56 20.17 3.15
CA GLY A 95 1.41 19.66 1.80
C GLY A 95 0.15 20.16 1.10
N ASP A 96 0.18 20.23 -0.24
CA ASP A 96 -0.97 20.72 -1.03
C ASP A 96 -2.20 19.80 -0.90
N ASN A 97 -1.99 18.49 -1.06
CA ASN A 97 -3.01 17.46 -0.88
C ASN A 97 -2.35 16.12 -0.52
N PRO A 98 -1.67 16.05 0.64
CA PRO A 98 -1.00 14.85 1.09
C PRO A 98 -2.02 13.85 1.61
N VAL A 99 -1.78 12.58 1.34
CA VAL A 99 -2.52 11.47 1.91
C VAL A 99 -1.52 10.50 2.49
N LEU A 100 -1.84 10.02 3.70
CA LEU A 100 -1.08 9.02 4.40
C LEU A 100 -2.03 7.92 4.86
N ILE A 101 -1.70 6.68 4.52
CA ILE A 101 -2.50 5.50 4.82
C ILE A 101 -1.62 4.53 5.61
N MET A 102 -2.12 4.03 6.74
CA MET A 102 -1.46 3.00 7.54
C MET A 102 -2.32 1.74 7.54
N GLU A 103 -1.77 0.61 7.09
CA GLU A 103 -2.49 -0.66 6.96
C GLU A 103 -1.86 -1.72 7.88
N PRO A 104 -2.60 -2.21 8.89
CA PRO A 104 -2.04 -3.13 9.88
C PRO A 104 -1.56 -4.43 9.22
N HIS A 105 -0.38 -4.87 9.62
CA HIS A 105 0.20 -6.17 9.29
C HIS A 105 0.26 -7.03 10.56
N GLY A 106 -0.04 -8.31 10.40
CA GLY A 106 -0.20 -9.24 11.50
C GLY A 106 -1.16 -10.37 11.13
N GLY A 107 -1.71 -11.05 12.14
CA GLY A 107 -2.69 -12.12 11.94
C GLY A 107 -2.18 -13.14 10.92
N LYS A 108 -2.93 -13.35 9.84
CA LYS A 108 -2.54 -14.33 8.81
C LYS A 108 -1.22 -14.00 8.11
N MET A 109 -0.84 -12.73 8.01
CA MET A 109 0.41 -12.32 7.36
C MET A 109 1.66 -12.77 8.14
N ASP A 110 1.57 -12.89 9.46
CA ASP A 110 2.67 -13.33 10.32
C ASP A 110 2.88 -14.85 10.30
N GLU A 111 1.84 -15.60 9.95
CA GLU A 111 1.89 -17.07 9.87
C GLU A 111 2.55 -17.57 8.59
N ILE A 112 2.63 -16.74 7.56
CA ILE A 112 3.14 -17.11 6.24
C ILE A 112 4.65 -16.88 6.20
N ASP A 113 5.41 -17.92 5.83
CA ASP A 113 6.85 -17.83 5.65
C ASP A 113 7.21 -16.81 4.54
N GLU A 114 8.20 -15.95 4.81
CA GLU A 114 8.63 -14.88 3.89
C GLU A 114 9.15 -15.40 2.55
N THR A 115 9.58 -16.66 2.47
CA THR A 115 10.11 -17.30 1.26
C THR A 115 9.08 -18.13 0.49
N SER A 116 7.87 -18.25 1.04
CA SER A 116 6.79 -19.06 0.45
C SER A 116 6.36 -18.55 -0.93
N ILE A 117 6.31 -17.23 -1.11
CA ILE A 117 6.04 -16.54 -2.36
C ILE A 117 6.96 -15.30 -2.46
N PRO A 118 7.05 -14.62 -3.62
CA PRO A 118 7.98 -13.50 -3.81
C PRO A 118 7.83 -12.33 -2.83
N TYR A 119 6.62 -12.08 -2.32
CA TYR A 119 6.31 -11.00 -1.39
C TYR A 119 6.83 -11.33 0.03
N PRO A 120 7.86 -10.61 0.52
CA PRO A 120 8.62 -11.00 1.71
C PRO A 120 8.08 -10.37 3.00
N HIS A 121 7.28 -9.31 2.93
CA HIS A 121 6.92 -8.52 4.10
C HIS A 121 5.83 -9.24 4.91
N ARG A 122 6.29 -10.14 5.79
CA ARG A 122 5.46 -11.01 6.62
C ARG A 122 5.59 -10.60 8.08
N LYS A 123 5.91 -11.58 8.93
CA LYS A 123 6.20 -11.41 10.35
C LYS A 123 7.14 -10.24 10.60
N TRP A 124 6.95 -9.58 11.74
CA TRP A 124 7.73 -8.43 12.25
C TRP A 124 7.37 -7.07 11.67
N ASN A 125 6.54 -7.00 10.63
CA ASN A 125 6.00 -5.73 10.16
C ASN A 125 4.70 -5.43 10.91
N LEU A 126 4.64 -4.31 11.64
CA LEU A 126 3.45 -3.85 12.36
C LEU A 126 2.39 -3.31 11.41
N TYR A 127 2.81 -2.56 10.40
CA TYR A 127 1.94 -2.02 9.34
C TYR A 127 2.76 -1.58 8.13
N SER A 128 2.13 -1.54 6.96
CA SER A 128 2.61 -0.76 5.83
C SER A 128 2.12 0.68 5.96
N ILE A 129 2.97 1.63 5.60
CA ILE A 129 2.62 3.05 5.52
C ILE A 129 2.79 3.51 4.08
N GLN A 130 1.74 4.06 3.48
CA GLN A 130 1.76 4.64 2.15
C GLN A 130 1.56 6.15 2.26
N TYR A 131 2.33 6.92 1.52
CA TYR A 131 2.24 8.38 1.51
C TYR A 131 2.37 8.90 0.09
N PHE A 132 1.45 9.77 -0.29
CA PHE A 132 1.39 10.33 -1.62
C PHE A 132 0.79 11.74 -1.64
N GLU A 133 1.14 12.51 -2.65
CA GLU A 133 0.51 13.79 -2.96
C GLU A 133 -0.32 13.65 -4.21
N GLN A 134 -1.58 14.13 -4.21
CA GLN A 134 -2.46 14.12 -5.38
C GLN A 134 -2.65 15.51 -5.96
N TRP A 135 -2.79 15.62 -7.28
CA TRP A 135 -3.14 16.86 -7.96
C TRP A 135 -4.06 16.62 -9.16
N GLN A 136 -4.67 17.70 -9.66
CA GLN A 136 -5.71 17.68 -10.68
C GLN A 136 -5.27 18.31 -12.01
N ASP A 137 -4.24 19.16 -12.01
CA ASP A 137 -3.74 19.77 -13.24
C ASP A 137 -2.75 18.86 -13.99
N ASP A 138 -2.75 18.95 -15.32
CA ASP A 138 -1.81 18.28 -16.21
C ASP A 138 -0.60 19.18 -16.53
N ASN A 139 -0.23 20.08 -15.61
CA ASN A 139 0.89 20.97 -15.88
C ASN A 139 2.21 20.19 -15.75
N THR A 140 2.92 20.06 -16.87
CA THR A 140 4.18 19.30 -16.97
C THR A 140 5.27 19.81 -16.02
N GLU A 141 5.28 21.10 -15.66
CA GLU A 141 6.29 21.68 -14.75
C GLU A 141 6.04 21.30 -13.27
N SER A 142 4.78 21.32 -12.82
CA SER A 142 4.42 20.87 -11.46
C SER A 142 4.70 19.39 -11.27
N SER A 143 4.49 18.58 -12.31
CA SER A 143 4.75 17.14 -12.30
C SER A 143 6.25 16.81 -12.25
N LYS A 144 7.09 17.50 -13.03
CA LYS A 144 8.56 17.28 -13.05
C LYS A 144 9.24 17.61 -11.72
N LYS A 145 8.72 18.60 -10.97
CA LYS A 145 9.25 18.95 -9.65
C LYS A 145 9.01 17.85 -8.60
N ARG A 146 7.97 17.03 -8.78
CA ARG A 146 7.50 16.05 -7.79
C ARG A 146 7.92 14.61 -8.10
N ILE A 147 8.34 14.31 -9.33
CA ILE A 147 8.75 12.96 -9.75
C ILE A 147 10.27 12.85 -9.75
N SER A 148 10.83 11.88 -9.03
CA SER A 148 12.24 11.52 -9.17
C SER A 148 12.48 10.81 -10.50
N GLN A 149 13.34 11.38 -11.35
CA GLN A 149 13.75 10.74 -12.60
C GLN A 149 14.67 9.55 -12.32
N ASN A 150 14.42 8.43 -13.01
CA ASN A 150 15.30 7.26 -12.94
C ASN A 150 16.10 7.21 -14.26
N ASP A 151 17.32 7.76 -14.25
CA ASP A 151 18.09 8.07 -15.46
C ASP A 151 18.77 6.88 -16.14
N ASN A 152 18.57 5.63 -15.67
CA ASN A 152 19.28 4.46 -16.20
C ASN A 152 18.32 3.29 -16.51
N ALA A 153 17.65 3.38 -17.65
CA ALA A 153 16.65 2.38 -18.10
C ALA A 153 17.20 1.26 -18.99
N ASN A 154 18.50 1.22 -19.32
CA ASN A 154 19.03 0.22 -20.25
C ASN A 154 19.92 -0.82 -19.58
N ASN A 155 19.44 -2.07 -19.58
CA ASN A 155 20.17 -3.29 -19.22
C ASN A 155 20.78 -3.27 -17.80
N THR A 156 19.95 -2.94 -16.81
CA THR A 156 20.32 -2.96 -15.39
C THR A 156 20.80 -4.35 -14.99
N SER A 157 22.05 -4.46 -14.56
CA SER A 157 22.62 -5.71 -14.05
C SER A 157 21.94 -6.15 -12.75
N TYR A 158 22.02 -7.44 -12.40
CA TYR A 158 21.55 -7.93 -11.09
C TYR A 158 22.16 -7.17 -9.92
N LEU A 159 23.44 -6.82 -9.98
CA LEU A 159 24.12 -6.09 -8.90
C LEU A 159 23.59 -4.67 -8.75
N ASN A 160 23.31 -3.98 -9.87
CA ASN A 160 22.69 -2.65 -9.83
C ASN A 160 21.23 -2.73 -9.35
N ALA A 161 20.55 -3.82 -9.70
CA ALA A 161 19.17 -4.04 -9.30
C ALA A 161 19.01 -4.49 -7.84
N LEU A 162 20.07 -5.02 -7.22
CA LEU A 162 20.02 -5.54 -5.86
C LEU A 162 19.51 -4.48 -4.86
N GLU A 163 19.90 -3.21 -5.05
CA GLU A 163 19.49 -2.13 -4.16
C GLU A 163 17.97 -1.93 -4.10
N TRP A 164 17.28 -1.92 -5.25
CA TRP A 164 15.82 -1.76 -5.28
C TRP A 164 15.09 -3.11 -5.21
N GLY A 165 15.67 -4.16 -5.77
CA GLY A 165 15.11 -5.51 -5.81
C GLY A 165 14.94 -6.09 -4.42
N SER A 166 15.94 -5.93 -3.55
CA SER A 166 15.84 -6.36 -2.15
C SER A 166 14.83 -5.53 -1.36
N LYS A 167 14.52 -4.28 -1.74
CA LYS A 167 13.46 -3.50 -1.09
C LYS A 167 12.07 -4.08 -1.36
N TYR A 168 11.84 -4.60 -2.57
CA TYR A 168 10.54 -5.21 -2.92
C TYR A 168 10.41 -6.69 -2.55
N PHE A 169 11.51 -7.44 -2.65
CA PHE A 169 11.48 -8.91 -2.57
C PHE A 169 12.33 -9.49 -1.44
N GLY A 170 13.04 -8.65 -0.67
CA GLY A 170 13.92 -9.12 0.39
C GLY A 170 14.92 -10.15 -0.14
N ASP A 171 15.12 -11.22 0.63
CA ASP A 171 16.01 -12.31 0.26
C ASP A 171 15.49 -13.17 -0.92
N ASN A 172 14.22 -13.01 -1.31
CA ASN A 172 13.66 -13.71 -2.46
C ASN A 172 14.19 -13.18 -3.81
N PHE A 173 14.79 -11.99 -3.84
CA PHE A 173 15.20 -11.35 -5.09
C PHE A 173 16.17 -12.22 -5.92
N ARG A 174 17.15 -12.85 -5.27
CA ARG A 174 18.11 -13.74 -5.94
C ARG A 174 17.41 -14.92 -6.61
N ARG A 175 16.48 -15.56 -5.88
CA ARG A 175 15.71 -16.70 -6.39
C ARG A 175 14.90 -16.29 -7.63
N LEU A 176 14.31 -15.09 -7.61
CA LEU A 176 13.57 -14.55 -8.75
C LEU A 176 14.47 -14.30 -9.97
N ALA A 177 15.66 -13.72 -9.76
CA ALA A 177 16.62 -13.46 -10.83
C ALA A 177 17.13 -14.75 -11.51
N LEU A 178 17.32 -15.83 -10.73
CA LEU A 178 17.65 -17.15 -11.28
C LEU A 178 16.50 -17.72 -12.10
N VAL A 179 15.26 -17.66 -11.60
CA VAL A 179 14.07 -18.09 -12.36
C VAL A 179 13.95 -17.30 -13.66
N LYS A 180 14.14 -15.97 -13.61
CA LYS A 180 14.14 -15.09 -14.79
C LYS A 180 15.15 -15.55 -15.85
N GLY A 181 16.37 -15.91 -15.43
CA GLY A 181 17.41 -16.38 -16.34
C GLY A 181 17.08 -17.69 -17.07
N VAL A 182 16.21 -18.53 -16.49
CA VAL A 182 15.74 -19.77 -17.11
C VAL A 182 14.55 -19.54 -18.02
N VAL A 183 13.55 -18.77 -17.57
CA VAL A 183 12.26 -18.65 -18.28
C VAL A 183 12.24 -17.56 -19.34
N ASP A 184 13.11 -16.55 -19.21
CA ASP A 184 13.27 -15.46 -20.16
C ASP A 184 14.75 -15.09 -20.32
N PRO A 185 15.55 -16.00 -20.92
CA PRO A 185 17.00 -15.84 -21.02
C PRO A 185 17.41 -14.63 -21.85
N ASP A 186 16.58 -14.21 -22.81
CA ASP A 186 16.83 -13.07 -23.70
C ASP A 186 16.30 -11.74 -23.13
N SER A 187 15.71 -11.76 -21.92
CA SER A 187 15.06 -10.61 -21.29
C SER A 187 14.03 -9.93 -22.22
N PHE A 188 13.25 -10.73 -22.96
CA PHE A 188 12.21 -10.22 -23.84
C PHE A 188 11.17 -9.39 -23.07
N PHE A 189 10.82 -9.83 -21.86
CA PHE A 189 9.95 -9.07 -20.96
C PHE A 189 10.78 -8.15 -20.07
N PHE A 190 10.93 -6.89 -20.49
CA PHE A 190 11.77 -5.91 -19.81
C PHE A 190 11.10 -4.53 -19.70
N TYR A 191 11.35 -3.86 -18.57
CA TYR A 191 11.10 -2.44 -18.29
C TYR A 191 12.04 -1.97 -17.16
N GLU A 192 11.96 -0.69 -16.78
CA GLU A 192 12.91 0.03 -15.90
C GLU A 192 13.23 -0.67 -14.56
N GLN A 193 12.27 -1.42 -14.01
CA GLN A 193 12.41 -2.19 -12.76
C GLN A 193 12.03 -3.66 -12.93
N SER A 194 12.10 -4.19 -14.16
CA SER A 194 11.97 -5.63 -14.37
C SER A 194 13.11 -6.39 -13.69
N ILE A 195 12.81 -7.58 -13.16
CA ILE A 195 13.81 -8.42 -12.51
C ILE A 195 14.86 -8.81 -13.56
N PRO A 196 16.16 -8.49 -13.35
CA PRO A 196 17.20 -8.90 -14.27
C PRO A 196 17.52 -10.38 -14.08
N ARG A 197 18.02 -11.00 -15.15
CA ARG A 197 18.51 -12.38 -15.11
C ARG A 197 19.78 -12.49 -14.24
N ALA A 198 19.85 -13.57 -13.47
CA ALA A 198 21.08 -14.04 -12.83
C ALA A 198 21.35 -15.48 -13.26
N TYR A 199 22.62 -15.88 -13.21
CA TYR A 199 23.05 -17.25 -13.45
C TYR A 199 23.70 -17.79 -12.18
N GLU A 200 23.75 -19.13 -12.06
CA GLU A 200 24.45 -19.81 -10.96
C GLU A 200 25.95 -19.49 -10.93
#